data_AF-A0A2K3L815-F1
#
_entry.id   AF-A0A2K3L815-F1
#
_cell.length_a   1.000
_cell.length_b   1.000
_cell.length_c   1.000
_cell.angle_alpha   90.00
_cell.angle_beta   90.00
_cell.angle_gamma   90.00
#
_symmetry.space_group_name_H-M   'P 1'
#
loop_
_entity.id
_entity.type
_entity.pdbx_description
1 polymer ?
#
loop_
_entity_poly.entity_id
_entity_poly.type
_entity_poly.pdbx_seq_one_letter_code
_entity_poly.pdbx_strand_id
1 'polypeptide(L)'
;IKPGLSAYAQNPQKAAESLVSLLEKAESVVPRELRSKTPVRVGATAGLRALEGDASDKILQAVRDLLKNRSPLKSDADAVTVLDGTQEGAYQWVDVESYSNTQLNHNIPAV
;
A
#
# COMPACT_ATOMS: atom_id res chain seq x y z
N ILE A 1 -9.99 1.35 -7.94
CA ILE A 1 -11.35 1.25 -7.32
C ILE A 1 -11.76 2.62 -6.82
N LYS A 2 -13.05 2.97 -6.98
CA LYS A 2 -13.66 4.18 -6.45
C LYS A 2 -14.89 3.78 -5.63
N PRO A 3 -15.24 4.50 -4.56
CA PRO A 3 -14.53 5.65 -3.99
C PRO A 3 -13.28 5.24 -3.19
N GLY A 4 -12.48 6.23 -2.78
CA GLY A 4 -11.31 6.03 -1.90
C GLY A 4 -11.69 5.80 -0.43
N LEU A 5 -10.70 5.44 0.39
CA LEU A 5 -10.91 5.07 1.80
C LEU A 5 -11.60 6.16 2.64
N SER A 6 -11.32 7.44 2.37
CA SER A 6 -11.92 8.56 3.09
C SER A 6 -13.44 8.70 2.92
N ALA A 7 -14.01 8.13 1.86
CA ALA A 7 -15.47 8.09 1.67
C ALA A 7 -16.17 7.19 2.69
N TYR A 8 -15.42 6.37 3.42
CA TYR A 8 -15.92 5.42 4.42
C TYR A 8 -15.59 5.85 5.84
N ALA A 9 -15.42 7.16 6.10
CA ALA A 9 -15.09 7.72 7.42
C ALA A 9 -15.97 7.18 8.56
N GLN A 10 -17.25 6.90 8.27
CA GLN A 10 -18.22 6.38 9.25
C GLN A 10 -18.26 4.85 9.33
N ASN A 11 -17.59 4.14 8.42
CA ASN A 11 -17.58 2.68 8.38
C ASN A 11 -16.18 2.14 8.02
N PRO A 12 -15.27 2.05 9.01
CA PRO A 12 -13.90 1.56 8.82
C PRO A 12 -13.82 0.15 8.21
N GLN A 13 -14.75 -0.73 8.58
CA GLN A 13 -14.77 -2.10 8.07
C GLN A 13 -15.06 -2.12 6.57
N LYS A 14 -16.04 -1.33 6.11
CA LYS A 14 -16.34 -1.19 4.68
C LYS A 14 -15.18 -0.56 3.90
N ALA A 15 -14.42 0.33 4.55
CA ALA A 15 -13.20 0.89 3.96
C ALA A 15 -12.18 -0.23 3.68
N ALA A 16 -11.92 -1.10 4.65
CA ALA A 16 -11.02 -2.24 4.47
C ALA A 16 -11.55 -3.22 3.40
N GLU A 17 -12.83 -3.59 3.47
CA GLU A 17 -13.47 -4.49 2.49
C GLU A 17 -13.33 -3.99 1.04
N SER A 18 -13.34 -2.67 0.84
CA SER A 18 -13.13 -2.09 -0.49
C SER A 18 -11.79 -2.49 -1.13
N LEU A 19 -10.77 -2.83 -0.33
CA LEU A 19 -9.44 -3.24 -0.78
C LEU A 19 -9.34 -4.73 -1.14
N VAL A 20 -10.33 -5.55 -0.78
CA VAL A 20 -10.28 -7.01 -0.95
C VAL A 20 -10.03 -7.40 -2.41
N SER A 21 -10.70 -6.76 -3.36
CA SER A 21 -10.51 -7.07 -4.78
C SER A 21 -9.10 -6.77 -5.28
N LEU A 22 -8.45 -5.73 -4.74
CA LEU A 22 -7.05 -5.41 -5.09
C LEU A 22 -6.09 -6.42 -4.48
N LEU A 23 -6.36 -6.84 -3.25
CA LEU A 23 -5.58 -7.82 -2.52
C LEU A 23 -5.62 -9.18 -3.21
N GLU A 24 -6.79 -9.63 -3.64
CA GLU A 24 -6.95 -10.85 -4.46
C GLU A 24 -6.17 -10.78 -5.75
N LYS A 25 -6.20 -9.62 -6.42
CA LYS A 25 -5.46 -9.43 -7.66
C LYS A 25 -3.95 -9.52 -7.40
N ALA A 26 -3.44 -8.90 -6.34
CA ALA A 26 -2.04 -8.99 -5.96
C ALA A 26 -1.64 -10.45 -5.64
N GLU A 27 -2.46 -11.16 -4.85
CA GLU A 27 -2.25 -12.57 -4.53
C GLU A 27 -2.24 -13.45 -5.79
N SER A 28 -3.08 -13.16 -6.79
CA SER A 28 -3.12 -13.93 -8.05
C SER A 28 -1.84 -13.79 -8.89
N VAL A 29 -1.10 -12.70 -8.72
CA VAL A 29 0.16 -12.44 -9.45
C VAL A 29 1.35 -13.07 -8.73
N VAL A 30 1.31 -13.15 -7.39
CA VAL A 30 2.41 -13.70 -6.58
C VAL A 30 2.31 -15.23 -6.51
N PRO A 31 3.33 -15.97 -6.95
CA PRO A 31 3.38 -17.42 -6.81
C PRO A 31 3.18 -17.86 -5.35
N ARG A 32 2.43 -18.94 -5.13
CA ARG A 32 2.04 -19.40 -3.78
C ARG A 32 3.24 -19.56 -2.83
N GLU A 33 4.34 -20.12 -3.33
CA GLU A 33 5.59 -20.35 -2.60
C GLU A 33 6.21 -19.06 -2.02
N LEU A 34 5.97 -17.92 -2.69
CA LEU A 34 6.61 -16.64 -2.37
C LEU A 34 5.75 -15.74 -1.49
N ARG A 35 4.44 -16.02 -1.37
CA ARG A 35 3.48 -15.11 -0.70
C ARG A 35 3.90 -14.77 0.73
N SER A 36 4.33 -15.75 1.52
CA SER A 36 4.78 -15.53 2.90
C SER A 36 6.04 -14.66 3.03
N LYS A 37 6.77 -14.45 1.94
CA LYS A 37 7.96 -13.59 1.86
C LYS A 37 7.71 -12.27 1.15
N THR A 38 6.58 -12.14 0.44
CA THR A 38 6.23 -10.93 -0.31
C THR A 38 5.56 -9.92 0.62
N PRO A 39 6.20 -8.77 0.91
CA PRO A 39 5.59 -7.75 1.75
C PRO A 39 4.44 -7.06 1.04
N VAL A 40 3.33 -6.85 1.76
CA VAL A 40 2.22 -5.99 1.34
C VAL A 40 2.22 -4.72 2.17
N ARG A 41 2.08 -3.57 1.51
CA ARG A 41 2.06 -2.24 2.14
C ARG A 41 0.92 -1.40 1.59
N VAL A 42 0.29 -0.60 2.44
CA VAL A 42 -0.77 0.35 2.10
C VAL A 42 -0.38 1.71 2.65
N GLY A 43 -0.14 2.67 1.74
CA GLY A 43 0.08 4.07 2.07
C GLY A 43 -1.20 4.87 1.86
N ALA A 44 -1.71 5.49 2.93
CA ALA A 44 -2.82 6.44 2.85
C ALA A 44 -2.29 7.86 2.64
N THR A 45 -2.91 8.60 1.72
CA THR A 45 -2.48 9.95 1.35
C THR A 45 -3.36 11.03 2.01
N ALA A 46 -3.23 12.28 1.56
CA ALA A 46 -3.89 13.46 2.13
C ALA A 46 -5.40 13.31 2.41
N GLY A 47 -6.12 12.52 1.61
CA GLY A 47 -7.56 12.31 1.81
C GLY A 47 -7.92 11.64 3.13
N LEU A 48 -7.05 10.76 3.65
CA LEU A 48 -7.28 10.12 4.96
C LEU A 48 -6.78 11.02 6.11
N ARG A 49 -5.71 11.80 5.88
CA ARG A 49 -5.21 12.82 6.82
C ARG A 49 -6.23 13.89 7.17
N ALA A 50 -7.11 14.21 6.22
CA ALA A 50 -8.13 15.26 6.39
C ALA A 50 -9.38 14.81 7.17
N LEU A 51 -9.45 13.54 7.60
CA LEU A 51 -10.58 13.06 8.39
C LEU A 51 -10.49 13.58 9.83
N GLU A 52 -11.64 13.98 10.38
CA GLU A 52 -11.73 14.46 11.77
C GLU A 52 -11.74 13.30 12.78
N GLY A 53 -11.26 13.59 13.99
CA GLY A 53 -11.29 12.66 15.11
C GLY A 53 -10.40 11.42 14.88
N ASP A 54 -10.92 10.25 15.25
CA ASP A 54 -10.21 8.96 15.19
C ASP A 54 -10.56 8.13 13.95
N ALA A 55 -11.29 8.71 12.98
CA ALA A 55 -11.77 7.99 11.81
C ALA A 55 -10.63 7.44 10.94
N SER A 56 -9.56 8.23 10.74
CA SER A 56 -8.37 7.79 10.02
C SER A 56 -7.72 6.58 10.68
N ASP A 57 -7.48 6.65 11.99
CA ASP A 57 -6.83 5.58 12.75
C ASP A 57 -7.66 4.30 12.76
N LYS A 58 -8.99 4.41 12.89
CA LYS A 58 -9.90 3.27 12.80
C LYS A 58 -9.86 2.61 11.43
N ILE A 59 -9.84 3.39 10.34
CA ILE A 59 -9.72 2.86 8.98
C ILE A 59 -8.39 2.14 8.81
N LEU A 60 -7.28 2.76 9.21
CA LEU A 60 -5.95 2.16 9.11
C LEU A 60 -5.88 0.86 9.91
N GLN A 61 -6.48 0.82 11.10
CA GLN A 61 -6.55 -0.39 11.90
C GLN A 61 -7.35 -1.49 11.22
N ALA A 62 -8.54 -1.18 10.68
CA ALA A 62 -9.34 -2.15 9.93
C ALA A 62 -8.57 -2.71 8.71
N VAL A 63 -7.77 -1.87 8.03
CA VAL A 63 -6.90 -2.32 6.93
C VAL A 63 -5.77 -3.21 7.43
N ARG A 64 -5.13 -2.90 8.57
CA ARG A 64 -4.11 -3.79 9.19
C ARG A 64 -4.69 -5.16 9.50
N ASP A 65 -5.87 -5.18 10.10
CA ASP A 65 -6.56 -6.42 10.46
C ASP A 65 -6.93 -7.22 9.22
N LEU A 66 -7.39 -6.57 8.15
CA LEU A 66 -7.64 -7.22 6.87
C LEU A 66 -6.37 -7.89 6.31
N LEU A 67 -5.26 -7.15 6.23
CA LEU A 67 -4.00 -7.68 5.68
C LEU A 67 -3.52 -8.90 6.49
N LYS A 68 -3.57 -8.80 7.81
CA LYS A 68 -3.10 -9.85 8.73
C LYS A 68 -3.99 -11.09 8.72
N ASN A 69 -5.31 -10.91 8.70
CA ASN A 69 -6.26 -12.02 8.90
C ASN A 69 -6.64 -12.71 7.59
N ARG A 70 -6.55 -12.01 6.47
CA ARG A 70 -7.08 -12.49 5.19
C ARG A 70 -5.98 -12.84 4.19
N SER A 71 -4.87 -12.10 4.15
CA SER A 71 -3.85 -12.29 3.11
C SER A 71 -2.77 -13.28 3.53
N PRO A 72 -2.31 -14.17 2.63
CA PRO A 72 -1.08 -14.94 2.82
C PRO A 72 0.19 -14.10 2.55
N LEU A 73 0.05 -12.84 2.12
CA LEU A 73 1.17 -11.92 1.94
C LEU A 73 1.74 -11.48 3.29
N LYS A 74 3.04 -11.19 3.34
CA LYS A 74 3.70 -10.75 4.57
C LYS A 74 3.24 -9.34 4.95
N SER A 75 2.60 -9.19 6.11
CA SER A 75 2.24 -7.89 6.69
C SER A 75 3.09 -7.59 7.93
N ASP A 76 3.99 -6.62 7.82
CA ASP A 76 4.76 -6.10 8.96
C ASP A 76 3.95 -5.07 9.76
N ALA A 77 4.39 -4.70 10.97
CA ALA A 77 3.65 -3.78 11.84
C ALA A 77 3.45 -2.38 11.22
N ASP A 78 4.40 -1.96 10.40
CA ASP A 78 4.41 -0.72 9.62
C ASP A 78 3.83 -0.89 8.21
N ALA A 79 3.13 -1.99 7.93
CA ALA A 79 2.56 -2.26 6.60
C ALA A 79 1.47 -1.25 6.19
N VAL A 80 0.83 -0.59 7.16
CA VAL A 80 -0.24 0.37 6.89
C VAL A 80 0.11 1.68 7.57
N THR A 81 0.37 2.71 6.76
CA THR A 81 0.83 4.01 7.24
C THR A 81 0.10 5.13 6.52
N VAL A 82 0.00 6.26 7.19
CA VAL A 82 -0.30 7.53 6.53
C VAL A 82 1.02 8.09 6.03
N LEU A 83 1.11 8.35 4.73
CA LEU A 83 2.27 9.00 4.16
C LEU A 83 2.14 10.50 4.38
N ASP A 84 3.13 11.09 5.03
CA ASP A 84 3.27 12.55 5.02
C ASP A 84 3.75 13.03 3.62
N GLY A 85 3.61 14.33 3.34
CA GLY A 85 3.97 14.87 2.02
C GLY A 85 5.45 14.71 1.68
N THR A 86 6.33 14.64 2.68
CA THR A 86 7.78 14.45 2.49
C THR A 86 8.08 13.00 2.13
N GLN A 87 7.41 12.04 2.77
CA GLN A 87 7.49 10.62 2.45
C GLN A 87 6.95 10.34 1.05
N GLU A 88 5.80 10.92 0.68
CA GLU A 88 5.28 10.83 -0.69
C GLU A 88 6.31 11.33 -1.72
N GLY A 89 6.96 12.46 -1.44
CA GLY A 89 8.02 13.00 -2.30
C GLY A 89 9.29 12.14 -2.34
N ALA A 90 9.70 11.56 -1.22
CA ALA A 90 10.86 10.67 -1.15
C ALA A 90 10.63 9.36 -1.92
N TYR A 91 9.44 8.75 -1.80
CA TYR A 91 9.09 7.56 -2.57
C TYR A 91 9.08 7.85 -4.07
N GLN A 92 8.51 8.99 -4.49
CA GLN A 92 8.56 9.41 -5.90
C GLN A 92 10.00 9.63 -6.39
N TRP A 93 10.88 10.21 -5.57
CA TRP A 93 12.28 10.41 -5.94
C TRP A 93 13.03 9.09 -6.16
N VAL A 94 12.85 8.13 -5.24
CA VAL A 94 13.46 6.80 -5.37
C VAL A 94 12.96 6.08 -6.62
N ASP A 95 11.66 6.19 -6.95
CA ASP A 95 11.11 5.61 -8.16
C ASP A 95 11.76 6.21 -9.42
N VAL A 96 11.92 7.53 -9.48
CA VAL A 96 12.58 8.24 -10.60
C VAL A 96 14.05 7.83 -10.73
N GLU A 97 14.77 7.73 -9.61
CA GLU A 97 16.19 7.39 -9.60
C GLU A 97 16.42 5.90 -9.94
N SER A 98 15.54 5.01 -9.48
CA SER A 98 15.55 3.59 -9.85
C SER A 98 15.31 3.40 -11.34
N TYR A 99 14.32 4.10 -11.90
CA TYR A 99 14.05 4.07 -13.34
C TYR A 99 15.25 4.59 -14.14
N SER A 100 15.84 5.71 -13.71
CA SER A 100 17.00 6.32 -14.37
C SER A 100 18.23 5.40 -14.35
N ASN A 101 18.54 4.78 -13.20
CA ASN A 101 19.64 3.81 -13.09
C ASN A 101 19.40 2.54 -13.93
N THR A 102 18.14 2.09 -14.06
CA THR A 102 17.80 0.94 -14.91
C THR A 102 18.05 1.24 -16.40
N GLN A 103 17.81 2.49 -16.84
CA GLN A 103 18.11 2.95 -18.20
C GLN A 103 19.63 3.09 -18.45
N LEU A 104 20.39 3.59 -17.47
CA LEU A 104 21.85 3.69 -17.58
C LEU A 104 22.50 2.29 -17.69
N ASN A 105 22.02 1.31 -16.94
CA ASN A 105 22.53 -0.06 -16.98
C ASN A 105 22.17 -0.81 -18.28
N HIS A 106 21.16 -0.36 -19.03
CA HIS A 106 20.86 -0.89 -20.37
C HIS A 106 21.71 -0.27 -21.49
N ASN A 107 22.46 0.81 -21.20
CA ASN A 107 23.26 1.55 -22.18
C ASN A 107 24.78 1.38 -22.03
N ILE A 108 25.24 0.45 -21.19
CA ILE A 108 26.66 0.04 -21.19
C ILE A 108 26.81 -1.13 -22.18
N PRO A 109 27.43 -0.93 -23.36
CA PRO A 109 27.82 -2.07 -24.18
C PRO A 109 28.79 -2.92 -23.37
N ALA A 110 28.52 -4.22 -23.30
CA ALA A 110 29.45 -5.18 -22.71
C ALA A 110 30.82 -5.01 -23.37
N VAL A 111 31.82 -4.61 -22.57
CA VAL A 111 33.24 -4.65 -22.92
C VAL A 111 33.78 -6.07 -22.74
#